data_AF-A0A3C1BN07-F1
#
_entry.id   AF-A0A3C1BN07-F1
#
_cell.length_a   1.000
_cell.length_b   1.000
_cell.length_c   1.000
_cell.angle_alpha   90.00
_cell.angle_beta   90.00
_cell.angle_gamma   90.00
#
_symmetry.space_group_name_H-M   'P 1'
#
loop_
_entity.id
_entity.type
_entity.pdbx_description
1 polymer ?
#
loop_
_entity_poly.entity_id
_entity_poly.type
_entity_poly.pdbx_seq_one_letter_code
_entity_poly.pdbx_strand_id
1 'polypeptide(L)'
;MLTPYLNGRSAADAIEQFEEEGYVTFDNLLSAQQIEAVREALPPPFDLQRTGRNNFEGIKSNREYALLAKGDIFAEIATHELALAFAEAEFGNSCLLSAFLAIKLHPGETVQPWH
;
A
#
# COMPACT_ATOMS: atom_id res chain seq x y z
N MET A 1 6.44 12.94 12.70
CA MET A 1 6.55 14.22 11.96
C MET A 1 6.73 13.93 10.47
N LEU A 2 5.82 14.41 9.61
CA LEU A 2 5.79 14.11 8.16
C LEU A 2 6.96 14.69 7.34
N THR A 3 7.70 15.65 7.90
CA THR A 3 8.75 16.44 7.23
C THR A 3 9.74 15.63 6.37
N PRO A 4 10.23 14.44 6.78
CA PRO A 4 11.19 13.68 5.98
C PRO A 4 10.67 13.29 4.58
N TYR A 5 9.36 13.20 4.40
CA TYR A 5 8.73 12.72 3.16
C TYR A 5 8.22 13.86 2.28
N LEU A 6 8.16 15.07 2.83
CA LEU A 6 7.54 16.19 2.14
C LEU A 6 8.48 16.88 1.16
N ASN A 7 9.77 16.53 1.05
CA ASN A 7 10.67 17.08 0.01
C ASN A 7 10.61 18.63 -0.15
N GLY A 8 10.37 19.36 0.94
CA GLY A 8 10.27 20.82 0.93
C GLY A 8 8.86 21.42 0.76
N ARG A 9 7.83 20.63 0.45
CA ARG A 9 6.42 21.07 0.50
C ARG A 9 5.86 21.03 1.92
N SER A 10 4.77 21.76 2.16
CA SER A 10 3.98 21.61 3.38
C SER A 10 3.08 20.36 3.31
N ALA A 11 2.53 19.94 4.46
CA ALA A 11 1.53 18.88 4.46
C ALA A 11 0.23 19.31 3.76
N ALA A 12 -0.14 20.60 3.87
CA ALA A 12 -1.31 21.15 3.20
C ALA A 12 -1.13 21.13 1.68
N ASP A 13 0.05 21.50 1.17
CA ASP A 13 0.34 21.48 -0.27
C ASP A 13 0.25 20.05 -0.84
N ALA A 14 0.67 19.04 -0.06
CA ALA A 14 0.58 17.64 -0.47
C ALA A 14 -0.87 17.13 -0.55
N ILE A 15 -1.74 17.62 0.34
CA ILE A 15 -3.16 17.31 0.36
C ILE A 15 -3.87 18.05 -0.78
N GLU A 16 -3.57 19.33 -0.99
CA GLU A 16 -4.09 20.12 -2.10
C GLU A 16 -3.71 19.50 -3.46
N GLN A 17 -2.46 19.05 -3.63
CA GLN A 17 -2.05 18.30 -4.83
C GLN A 17 -2.90 17.05 -5.03
N PHE A 18 -3.19 16.29 -3.96
CA PHE A 18 -4.03 15.10 -4.06
C PHE A 18 -5.47 15.43 -4.45
N GLU A 19 -6.03 16.52 -3.92
CA GLU A 19 -7.37 17.00 -4.28
C GLU A 19 -7.45 17.47 -5.75
N GLU A 20 -6.41 18.15 -6.26
CA GLU A 20 -6.38 18.68 -7.63
C GLU A 20 -6.01 17.63 -8.69
N GLU A 21 -5.02 16.77 -8.40
CA GLU A 21 -4.45 15.82 -9.37
C GLU A 21 -4.98 14.39 -9.20
N GLY A 22 -5.61 14.07 -8.06
CA GLY A 22 -6.13 12.75 -7.73
C GLY A 22 -5.07 11.75 -7.23
N TYR A 23 -3.80 12.16 -7.11
CA TYR A 23 -2.72 11.34 -6.58
C TYR A 23 -1.56 12.19 -6.04
N VAL A 24 -0.73 11.58 -5.19
CA VAL A 24 0.55 12.16 -4.73
C VAL A 24 1.57 11.04 -4.51
N THR A 25 2.84 11.32 -4.78
CA THR A 25 3.95 10.37 -4.55
C THR A 25 4.85 10.84 -3.42
N PHE A 26 5.44 9.86 -2.72
CA PHE A 26 6.42 10.07 -1.65
C PHE A 26 7.59 9.13 -1.86
N ASP A 27 8.80 9.68 -1.91
CA ASP A 27 10.01 8.88 -2.08
C ASP A 27 10.45 8.27 -0.76
N ASN A 28 10.97 7.04 -0.83
CA ASN A 28 11.62 6.37 0.31
C ASN A 28 10.74 6.29 1.57
N LEU A 29 9.43 6.10 1.39
CA LEU A 29 8.49 5.97 2.50
C LEU A 29 8.90 4.86 3.49
N LEU A 30 9.37 3.73 2.95
CA LEU A 30 9.91 2.61 3.71
C LEU A 30 11.44 2.59 3.57
N SER A 31 12.12 2.39 4.70
CA SER A 31 13.56 2.13 4.72
C SER A 31 13.90 0.78 4.07
N ALA A 32 15.17 0.60 3.69
CA ALA A 32 15.64 -0.68 3.16
C ALA A 32 15.37 -1.85 4.14
N GLN A 33 15.51 -1.63 5.44
CA GLN A 33 15.25 -2.65 6.46
C GLN A 33 13.76 -3.02 6.53
N GLN A 34 12.87 -2.03 6.45
CA GLN A 34 11.41 -2.26 6.41
C GLN A 34 11.00 -3.00 5.13
N ILE A 35 11.61 -2.68 3.99
CA ILE A 35 11.40 -3.40 2.73
C ILE A 35 11.82 -4.87 2.88
N GLU A 36 12.96 -5.16 3.51
CA GLU A 36 13.36 -6.54 3.79
C GLU A 36 12.37 -7.25 4.73
N ALA A 37 11.91 -6.59 5.79
CA ALA A 37 10.89 -7.17 6.68
C ALA A 37 9.58 -7.52 5.95
N VAL A 38 9.14 -6.66 5.02
CA VAL A 38 8.00 -6.98 4.14
C VAL A 38 8.31 -8.21 3.28
N ARG A 39 9.50 -8.28 2.67
CA ARG A 39 9.92 -9.42 1.83
C ARG A 39 10.04 -10.73 2.60
N GLU A 40 10.37 -10.69 3.88
CA GLU A 40 10.46 -11.88 4.74
C GLU A 40 9.08 -12.36 5.23
N ALA A 41 8.12 -11.44 5.40
CA ALA A 41 6.78 -11.77 5.87
C ALA A 41 5.83 -12.30 4.77
N LEU A 42 6.12 -12.00 3.50
CA LEU A 42 5.30 -12.36 2.33
C LEU A 42 5.48 -13.78 1.72
N PRO A 43 6.62 -14.49 1.81
CA PRO A 43 6.82 -15.78 1.14
C PRO A 43 5.90 -16.91 1.62
N PRO A 44 5.77 -17.21 2.94
CA PRO A 44 4.88 -18.29 3.37
C PRO A 44 3.43 -18.14 2.88
N PRO A 45 2.85 -16.93 2.83
CA PRO A 45 1.56 -16.72 2.21
C PRO A 45 1.50 -16.92 0.67
N PHE A 46 2.54 -16.51 -0.07
CA PHE A 46 2.55 -16.62 -1.54
C PHE A 46 2.90 -18.02 -2.07
N ASP A 47 3.50 -18.88 -1.25
CA ASP A 47 3.90 -20.24 -1.64
C ASP A 47 2.72 -21.20 -1.86
N LEU A 48 1.50 -20.79 -1.51
CA LEU A 48 0.28 -21.59 -1.67
C LEU A 48 -0.20 -21.75 -3.13
N GLN A 49 0.54 -21.23 -4.12
CA GLN A 49 0.24 -21.34 -5.56
C GLN A 49 -1.18 -20.87 -5.95
N ARG A 50 -1.76 -19.94 -5.18
CA ARG A 50 -3.10 -19.40 -5.43
C ARG A 50 -3.01 -18.26 -6.42
N THR A 51 -3.54 -18.42 -7.62
CA THR A 51 -3.62 -17.35 -8.61
C THR A 51 -4.95 -16.59 -8.54
N GLY A 52 -4.99 -15.39 -9.10
CA GLY A 52 -6.22 -14.65 -9.28
C GLY A 52 -7.26 -15.42 -10.11
N ARG A 53 -8.53 -15.20 -9.79
CA ARG A 53 -9.66 -16.02 -10.26
C ARG A 53 -10.36 -15.46 -11.49
N ASN A 54 -10.05 -14.21 -11.85
CA ASN A 54 -10.73 -13.47 -12.91
C ASN A 54 -9.82 -12.35 -13.44
N ASN A 55 -10.31 -11.62 -14.43
CA ASN A 55 -9.59 -10.51 -15.07
C ASN A 55 -9.25 -9.35 -14.11
N PHE A 56 -10.05 -9.15 -13.05
CA PHE A 56 -9.77 -8.12 -12.05
C PHE A 56 -8.59 -8.54 -11.16
N GLU A 57 -8.57 -9.79 -10.72
CA GLU A 57 -7.49 -10.30 -9.87
C GLU A 57 -6.18 -10.54 -10.63
N GLY A 58 -6.25 -10.89 -11.91
CA GLY A 58 -5.10 -11.29 -12.72
C GLY A 58 -4.80 -12.79 -12.57
N ILE A 59 -4.98 -13.56 -13.65
CA ILE A 59 -4.86 -15.03 -13.63
C ILE A 59 -3.41 -15.52 -13.45
N LYS A 60 -2.43 -14.63 -13.58
CA LYS A 60 -1.01 -14.84 -13.32
C LYS A 60 -0.51 -13.90 -12.22
N SER A 61 -1.36 -13.58 -11.26
CA SER A 61 -0.99 -12.86 -10.06
C SER A 61 -1.23 -13.74 -8.84
N ASN A 62 -0.46 -13.54 -7.77
CA ASN A 62 -0.88 -13.97 -6.44
C ASN A 62 -1.40 -12.76 -5.67
N ARG A 63 -2.41 -12.98 -4.84
CA ARG A 63 -2.99 -11.97 -3.94
C ARG A 63 -3.05 -12.54 -2.54
N GLU A 64 -2.32 -11.93 -1.61
CA GLU A 64 -2.42 -12.28 -0.19
C GLU A 64 -3.18 -11.21 0.55
N TYR A 65 -4.25 -11.62 1.24
CA TYR A 65 -5.13 -10.76 2.01
C TYR A 65 -4.77 -10.80 3.51
N ALA A 66 -5.42 -9.92 4.28
CA ALA A 66 -5.31 -9.86 5.73
C ALA A 66 -3.86 -9.73 6.21
N LEU A 67 -3.11 -8.81 5.58
CA LEU A 67 -1.68 -8.59 5.90
C LEU A 67 -1.43 -8.27 7.36
N LEU A 68 -2.37 -7.65 8.08
CA LEU A 68 -2.26 -7.42 9.52
C LEU A 68 -2.05 -8.71 10.33
N ALA A 69 -2.48 -9.87 9.84
CA ALA A 69 -2.27 -11.16 10.48
C ALA A 69 -0.93 -11.84 10.09
N LYS A 70 -0.09 -11.17 9.29
CA LYS A 70 1.08 -11.78 8.64
C LYS A 70 2.43 -11.22 9.11
N GLY A 71 2.43 -10.14 9.89
CA GLY A 71 3.65 -9.56 10.47
C GLY A 71 3.46 -8.14 10.96
N ASP A 72 4.22 -7.75 11.98
CA ASP A 72 4.12 -6.45 12.64
C ASP A 72 4.40 -5.28 11.69
N ILE A 73 5.29 -5.49 10.71
CA ILE A 73 5.60 -4.49 9.67
C ILE A 73 4.35 -4.00 8.92
N PHE A 74 3.32 -4.84 8.77
CA PHE A 74 2.09 -4.44 8.10
C PHE A 74 1.23 -3.54 8.99
N ALA A 75 1.24 -3.72 10.32
CA ALA A 75 0.59 -2.79 11.22
C ALA A 75 1.29 -1.41 11.15
N GLU A 76 2.63 -1.39 11.16
CA GLU A 76 3.41 -0.16 11.00
C GLU A 76 3.10 0.59 9.70
N ILE A 77 2.99 -0.13 8.57
CA ILE A 77 2.62 0.47 7.28
C ILE A 77 1.18 1.01 7.31
N ALA A 78 0.23 0.22 7.83
CA ALA A 78 -1.18 0.62 7.88
C ALA A 78 -1.43 1.85 8.77
N THR A 79 -0.60 2.04 9.80
CA THR A 79 -0.67 3.20 10.71
C THR A 79 0.42 4.23 10.45
N HIS A 80 1.07 4.21 9.28
CA HIS A 80 2.11 5.18 8.96
C HIS A 80 1.52 6.61 8.98
N GLU A 81 2.24 7.57 9.56
CA GLU A 81 1.74 8.93 9.77
C GLU A 81 1.21 9.59 8.49
N LEU A 82 1.87 9.39 7.34
CA LEU A 82 1.37 9.86 6.04
C LEU A 82 0.05 9.20 5.65
N ALA A 83 -0.10 7.88 5.82
CA ALA A 83 -1.34 7.20 5.46
C ALA A 83 -2.51 7.72 6.31
N LEU A 84 -2.29 7.90 7.62
CA LEU A 84 -3.28 8.47 8.53
C LEU A 84 -3.59 9.93 8.21
N ALA A 85 -2.59 10.76 7.92
CA ALA A 85 -2.81 12.18 7.61
C ALA A 85 -3.76 12.37 6.42
N PHE A 86 -3.60 11.57 5.35
CA PHE A 86 -4.50 11.63 4.19
C PHE A 86 -5.87 11.01 4.50
N ALA A 87 -5.91 9.88 5.22
CA ALA A 87 -7.18 9.25 5.59
C ALA A 87 -8.02 10.13 6.53
N GLU A 88 -7.40 10.83 7.47
CA GLU A 88 -8.05 11.74 8.41
C GLU A 88 -8.48 13.05 7.75
N ALA A 89 -7.70 13.56 6.78
CA ALA A 89 -8.10 14.72 5.99
C ALA A 89 -9.38 14.43 5.18
N GLU A 90 -9.48 13.25 4.58
CA GLU A 90 -10.62 12.87 3.73
C GLU A 90 -11.84 12.38 4.53
N PHE A 91 -11.62 11.51 5.52
CA PHE A 91 -12.68 10.77 6.20
C PHE A 91 -12.85 11.13 7.69
N GLY A 92 -12.01 12.01 8.22
CA GLY A 92 -11.95 12.33 9.65
C GLY A 92 -11.32 11.23 10.51
N ASN A 93 -11.34 11.44 11.82
CA ASN A 93 -10.56 10.66 12.80
C ASN A 93 -11.14 9.27 13.13
N SER A 94 -12.12 8.79 12.36
CA SER A 94 -12.82 7.52 12.62
C SER A 94 -12.83 6.58 11.42
N CYS A 95 -11.88 6.75 10.49
CA CYS A 95 -11.72 5.84 9.37
C CYS A 95 -11.32 4.43 9.84
N LEU A 96 -11.70 3.42 9.07
CA LEU A 96 -11.37 2.02 9.34
C LEU A 96 -10.63 1.44 8.13
N LEU A 97 -9.64 0.60 8.40
CA LEU A 97 -8.98 -0.18 7.35
C LEU A 97 -9.96 -1.24 6.81
N SER A 98 -10.40 -1.06 5.56
CA SER A 98 -11.31 -1.99 4.90
C SER A 98 -10.61 -3.27 4.44
N ALA A 99 -9.50 -3.14 3.72
CA ALA A 99 -8.71 -4.25 3.21
C ALA A 99 -7.24 -3.87 3.08
N PHE A 100 -6.35 -4.82 3.37
CA PHE A 100 -4.92 -4.66 3.16
C PHE A 100 -4.32 -5.96 2.62
N LEU A 101 -3.73 -5.87 1.44
CA LEU A 101 -3.31 -7.02 0.65
C LEU A 101 -2.03 -6.74 -0.13
N ALA A 102 -1.27 -7.80 -0.41
CA ALA A 102 -0.09 -7.75 -1.28
C ALA A 102 -0.40 -8.45 -2.61
N ILE A 103 0.14 -7.92 -3.70
CA ILE A 103 -0.03 -8.47 -5.04
C ILE A 103 1.36 -8.79 -5.61
N LYS A 104 1.53 -10.01 -6.10
CA LYS A 104 2.72 -10.45 -6.84
C LYS A 104 2.32 -10.74 -8.27
N LEU A 105 2.85 -9.97 -9.22
CA LEU A 105 2.61 -10.18 -10.65
C LEU A 105 3.68 -11.14 -11.22
N HIS A 106 3.27 -12.13 -12.01
CA HIS A 106 4.18 -13.05 -12.68
C HIS A 106 4.37 -12.69 -14.16
N PRO A 107 5.45 -13.19 -14.80
CA PRO A 107 5.67 -12.99 -16.23
C PRO A 107 4.47 -13.37 -17.09
N GLY A 108 4.12 -12.48 -18.01
CA GLY A 108 3.02 -12.65 -18.96
C GLY A 108 1.62 -12.44 -18.37
N GLU A 109 1.51 -11.80 -17.20
CA GLU A 109 0.27 -11.18 -16.73
C GLU A 109 -0.14 -10.02 -17.66
N THR A 110 -1.43 -9.71 -17.70
CA THR A 110 -2.00 -8.68 -18.57
C THR A 110 -2.21 -7.35 -17.85
N VAL A 111 -2.18 -6.25 -18.60
CA VAL A 111 -2.54 -4.91 -18.10
C VAL A 111 -4.00 -4.91 -17.63
N GLN A 112 -4.27 -4.32 -16.46
CA GLN A 112 -5.64 -4.18 -15.95
C GLN A 112 -6.43 -3.13 -16.74
N PRO A 113 -7.74 -3.32 -16.94
CA PRO A 113 -8.60 -2.30 -17.51
C PRO A 113 -8.70 -1.08 -16.58
N TRP A 114 -9.09 0.06 -17.15
CA TRP A 114 -9.41 1.27 -16.38
C TRP A 114 -10.50 0.99 -15.34
N HIS A 115 -10.26 1.43 -14.10
CA HIS A 115 -11.16 1.32 -12.96
C HIS A 115 -10.91 2.48 -11.99
#